data_AF-A0A917QFI9-F1
#
_entry.id   AF-A0A917QFI9-F1
#
_cell.length_a   1.000
_cell.length_b   1.000
_cell.length_c   1.000
_cell.angle_alpha   90.00
_cell.angle_beta   90.00
_cell.angle_gamma   90.00
#
_symmetry.space_group_name_H-M   'P 1'
#
loop_
_entity.id
_entity.type
_entity.pdbx_description
1 polymer ?
#
loop_
_entity_poly.entity_id
_entity_poly.type
_entity_poly.pdbx_seq_one_letter_code
_entity_poly.pdbx_strand_id
1 'polypeptide(L)' 'MTLAEPAMTSAERRAAVRTLVALFGLMNSVIEHNASGSSRSVAEHAVAARDLVGELVTDLLRPDRVGS' A
#
# COMPACT_ATOMS: atom_id res chain seq x y z
N MET A 1 -3.47 -2.72 30.38
CA MET A 1 -3.86 -3.89 29.57
C MET A 1 -3.50 -3.55 28.13
N THR A 2 -2.31 -3.97 27.70
CA THR A 2 -1.83 -3.72 26.34
C THR A 2 -2.52 -4.73 25.43
N LEU A 3 -3.40 -4.26 24.54
CA LEU A 3 -3.95 -5.08 23.47
C LEU A 3 -2.79 -5.36 22.51
N ALA A 4 -2.11 -6.49 22.71
CA ALA A 4 -1.21 -7.00 21.69
C ALA A 4 -2.10 -7.37 20.50
N GLU A 5 -2.07 -6.55 19.44
CA GLU A 5 -2.73 -6.92 18.20
C GLU A 5 -2.18 -8.28 17.75
N PRO A 6 -3.03 -9.26 17.42
CA PRO A 6 -2.57 -10.56 17.01
C PRO A 6 -1.66 -10.40 15.78
N ALA A 7 -0.45 -10.94 15.87
CA ALA A 7 0.50 -10.90 14.77
C ALA A 7 -0.11 -11.61 13.55
N MET A 8 -0.15 -10.92 12.41
CA MET A 8 -0.66 -11.48 11.16
C MET A 8 0.11 -12.75 10.78
N THR A 9 -0.63 -13.79 10.42
CA THR A 9 -0.05 -15.00 9.84
C THR A 9 0.60 -14.72 8.49
N SER A 10 1.52 -15.59 8.04
CA SER A 10 2.15 -15.48 6.72
C SER A 10 1.15 -15.57 5.56
N ALA A 11 -0.01 -16.18 5.76
CA ALA A 11 -1.08 -16.23 4.76
C ALA A 11 -1.81 -14.87 4.66
N GLU A 12 -2.16 -14.28 5.81
CA GLU A 12 -2.79 -12.96 5.89
C GLU A 12 -1.85 -11.87 5.38
N ARG A 13 -0.57 -11.91 5.74
CA ARG A 13 0.44 -10.97 5.24
C ARG A 13 0.55 -11.01 3.71
N ARG A 14 0.58 -12.22 3.11
CA ARG A 14 0.55 -12.39 1.65
C ARG A 14 -0.75 -11.93 1.01
N ALA A 15 -1.89 -12.06 1.69
CA ALA A 15 -3.17 -11.57 1.19
C ALA A 15 -3.20 -10.03 1.21
N ALA A 16 -2.77 -9.41 2.31
CA ALA A 16 -2.68 -7.96 2.45
C ALA A 16 -1.74 -7.34 1.40
N VAL A 17 -0.55 -7.90 1.19
CA VAL A 17 0.38 -7.43 0.15
C VAL A 17 -0.26 -7.49 -1.24
N ARG A 18 -0.96 -8.58 -1.57
CA ARG A 18 -1.65 -8.71 -2.87
C ARG A 18 -2.72 -7.63 -3.06
N THR A 19 -3.51 -7.35 -2.02
CA THR A 19 -4.51 -6.28 -2.05
C THR A 19 -3.87 -4.90 -2.24
N LEU A 20 -2.77 -4.62 -1.54
CA LEU A 20 -2.06 -3.35 -1.68
C LEU A 20 -1.44 -3.15 -3.06
N VAL A 21 -0.87 -4.22 -3.64
CA VAL A 21 -0.37 -4.17 -5.02
C VAL A 21 -1.49 -3.88 -6.02
N ALA A 22 -2.68 -4.46 -5.83
CA ALA A 22 -3.84 -4.16 -6.67
C ALA A 22 -4.29 -2.69 -6.55
N LEU A 23 -4.32 -2.15 -5.33
CA LEU A 23 -4.61 -0.73 -5.08
C LEU A 23 -3.57 0.19 -5.74
N PHE A 24 -2.30 -0.19 -5.69
CA PHE A 24 -1.21 0.55 -6.35
C PHE A 24 -1.43 0.65 -7.86
N GLY A 25 -1.82 -0.46 -8.50
CA GLY A 25 -2.16 -0.48 -9.93
C GLY A 25 -3.34 0.42 -10.28
N LEU A 26 -4.41 0.40 -9.47
CA LEU A 26 -5.58 1.26 -9.67
C LEU A 26 -5.21 2.75 -9.56
N MET A 27 -4.36 3.13 -8.62
CA MET A 27 -3.92 4.52 -8.48
C MET A 27 -3.05 4.98 -9.66
N ASN A 28 -2.19 4.11 -10.19
CA ASN A 28 -1.46 4.39 -11.43
C ASN A 28 -2.43 4.63 -12.60
N SER A 29 -3.46 3.81 -12.76
CA SER A 29 -4.48 4.04 -13.80
C SER A 29 -5.21 5.36 -13.61
N VAL A 30 -5.51 5.76 -12.37
CA VAL A 30 -6.10 7.09 -12.08
C VAL A 30 -5.14 8.22 -12.46
N ILE A 31 -3.86 8.12 -12.12
CA ILE A 31 -2.86 9.13 -12.47
C ILE A 31 -2.74 9.28 -14.00
N GLU A 32 -2.62 8.16 -14.71
CA GLU A 32 -2.52 8.11 -16.18
C GLU A 32 -3.76 8.70 -16.85
N HIS A 33 -4.96 8.35 -16.38
CA HIS A 33 -6.20 8.90 -16.92
C HIS A 33 -6.33 10.41 -16.61
N ASN A 34 -5.87 10.86 -15.44
CA ASN A 34 -5.86 12.29 -15.10
C ASN A 34 -4.88 13.10 -15.95
N ALA A 35 -3.76 12.53 -16.38
CA ALA A 35 -2.82 13.20 -17.29
C ALA A 35 -3.48 13.56 -18.64
N SER A 36 -4.58 12.89 -19.02
CA SER A 36 -5.33 13.12 -20.26
C SER A 36 -6.44 14.18 -20.18
N GLY A 37 -6.61 14.88 -19.06
CA GLY A 37 -7.60 15.98 -18.93
C GLY A 37 -8.27 16.12 -17.54
N SER A 38 -7.76 15.41 -16.54
CA SER A 38 -8.11 15.42 -15.12
C SER A 38 -7.90 16.76 -14.38
N SER A 39 -8.60 17.00 -13.26
CA SER A 39 -8.21 17.98 -12.24
C SER A 39 -6.85 17.60 -11.64
N ARG A 40 -5.87 18.50 -11.73
CA ARG A 40 -4.49 18.34 -11.21
C ARG A 40 -4.46 17.84 -9.76
N SER A 41 -5.42 18.28 -8.93
CA SER A 41 -5.56 17.84 -7.54
C SER A 41 -5.78 16.34 -7.40
N VAL A 42 -6.57 15.71 -8.28
CA VAL A 42 -6.85 14.25 -8.21
C VAL A 42 -5.60 13.44 -8.53
N ALA A 43 -4.79 13.89 -9.48
CA ALA A 43 -3.51 13.25 -9.79
C ALA A 43 -2.53 13.34 -8.60
N GLU A 44 -2.43 14.51 -7.96
CA GLU A 44 -1.56 14.70 -6.79
C GLU A 44 -1.96 13.81 -5.60
N HIS A 45 -3.27 13.73 -5.30
CA HIS A 45 -3.77 12.84 -4.24
C HIS A 45 -3.55 11.36 -4.58
N ALA A 46 -3.72 10.96 -5.85
CA ALA A 46 -3.47 9.60 -6.28
C ALA A 46 -1.98 9.22 -6.19
N VAL A 47 -1.06 10.14 -6.49
CA VAL A 47 0.39 9.93 -6.27
C VAL A 47 0.70 9.75 -4.79
N ALA A 48 0.20 10.64 -3.92
CA ALA A 48 0.45 10.55 -2.49
C ALA A 48 -0.10 9.24 -1.88
N ALA A 49 -1.30 8.84 -2.28
CA ALA A 49 -1.89 7.56 -1.83
C ALA A 49 -1.10 6.35 -2.35
N ARG A 50 -0.58 6.41 -3.59
CA ARG A 50 0.28 5.39 -4.17
C ARG A 50 1.55 5.20 -3.36
N ASP A 51 2.22 6.29 -3.01
CA ASP A 51 3.49 6.23 -2.28
C ASP A 51 3.28 5.64 -0.87
N LEU A 52 2.22 6.04 -0.16
CA LEU A 52 1.84 5.46 1.14
C LEU A 52 1.55 3.95 1.05
N VAL A 53 0.89 3.49 -0.01
CA VAL A 53 0.65 2.05 -0.23
C VAL A 53 1.96 1.31 -0.51
N GLY A 54 2.90 1.93 -1.25
CA GLY A 54 4.23 1.37 -1.48
C GLY A 54 5.04 1.21 -0.18
N GLU A 55 4.97 2.19 0.72
CA GLU A 55 5.57 2.11 2.06
C GLU A 55 4.97 0.96 2.86
N LEU A 56 3.64 0.84 2.88
CA LEU A 56 2.95 -0.23 3.60
C LEU A 56 3.30 -1.63 3.06
N VAL A 57 3.44 -1.78 1.74
CA VAL A 57 3.93 -3.04 1.13
C VAL A 57 5.35 -3.34 1.58
N THR A 58 6.21 -2.33 1.60
CA THR A 58 7.62 -2.48 2.02
C THR A 58 7.71 -2.92 3.48
N ASP A 59 6.92 -2.32 4.37
CA ASP A 59 6.86 -2.69 5.79
C ASP A 59 6.31 -4.10 6.00
N LEU A 60 5.30 -4.50 5.22
CA LEU A 60 4.75 -5.85 5.26
C LEU A 60 5.70 -6.90 4.68
N LEU A 61 6.59 -6.54 3.76
CA LEU A 61 7.58 -7.45 3.18
C LEU A 61 8.90 -7.47 3.95
N ARG A 62 9.12 -6.51 4.86
CA ARG A 62 10.30 -6.51 5.71
C ARG A 62 10.28 -7.81 6.54
N PRO A 63 11.33 -8.64 6.47
CA PRO A 63 11.43 -9.82 7.32
C PRO A 63 11.43 -9.32 8.77
N ASP A 64 10.60 -9.94 9.62
CA ASP A 64 10.63 -9.66 11.06
C ASP A 64 12.08 -9.71 11.50
N ARG A 65 12.56 -8.64 12.14
CA ARG A 65 13.77 -8.73 12.95
C ARG A 65 13.42 -9.61 14.14
N VAL A 66 13.40 -10.91 13.92
CA VAL A 66 13.46 -11.90 14.99
C VAL A 66 14.75 -11.56 15.75
N GLY A 67 14.57 -11.20 17.02
CA GLY A 67 15.61 -10.62 17.86
C GLY A 67 16.93 -11.39 17.80
N SER A 68 18.02 -10.62 17.76
CA SER A 68 19.33 -11.05 18.27
C SER A 68 19.26 -11.33 19.77
#